data_AF-A0A2T1CFP4-F1
#
_entry.id   AF-A0A2T1CFP4-F1
#
_cell.length_a   1.000
_cell.length_b   1.000
_cell.length_c   1.000
_cell.angle_alpha   90.00
_cell.angle_beta   90.00
_cell.angle_gamma   90.00
#
_symmetry.space_group_name_H-M   'P 1'
#
loop_
_entity.id
_entity.type
_entity.pdbx_description
1 polymer ?
#
loop_
_entity_poly.entity_id
_entity_poly.type
_entity_poly.pdbx_seq_one_letter_code
_entity_poly.pdbx_strand_id
1 'polypeptide(L)'
;MQIVLQNQDNREHDILDSDDYYQFQGGMTAAIRNLRGKNPETYFGDNSIPENPKVRQLREEIARVYRSRAVNPKWIEGAMRHGYKGAFEIAATVDFLFAYDATANCVEDFMYEGIAEAYIFDEKVQAFIQENNPWALRDMAERLLEARQRGLWESAKQDTLDKLRSIALEAEAVIEFHTEIR
;
A
#
# COMPACT_ATOMS: atom_id res chain seq x y z
N MET A 1 -26.11 0.33 10.08
CA MET A 1 -25.25 1.45 9.68
C MET A 1 -25.11 1.41 8.18
N GLN A 2 -25.43 2.51 7.48
CA GLN A 2 -25.45 2.58 6.01
C GLN A 2 -24.19 3.26 5.43
N ILE A 3 -23.52 4.10 6.22
CA ILE A 3 -22.36 4.89 5.82
C ILE A 3 -21.26 4.73 6.88
N VAL A 4 -20.01 4.62 6.44
CA VAL A 4 -18.80 4.80 7.26
C VAL A 4 -18.05 6.00 6.71
N LEU A 5 -17.68 6.93 7.59
CA LEU A 5 -16.92 8.13 7.22
C LEU A 5 -15.81 8.36 8.26
N GLN A 6 -14.60 8.63 7.77
CA GLN A 6 -13.47 9.09 8.57
C GLN A 6 -12.94 10.40 7.99
N ASN A 7 -12.58 11.33 8.87
CA ASN A 7 -12.05 12.64 8.50
C ASN A 7 -10.53 12.68 8.66
N GLN A 8 -9.89 13.56 7.88
CA GLN A 8 -8.52 14.01 8.07
C GLN A 8 -8.47 15.53 7.97
N ASP A 9 -7.73 16.19 8.85
CA ASP A 9 -7.60 17.64 8.98
C ASP A 9 -6.22 18.18 8.56
N ASN A 10 -5.33 17.31 8.08
CA ASN A 10 -3.93 17.61 7.81
C ASN A 10 -3.49 17.10 6.43
N ARG A 11 -2.28 17.45 5.97
CA ARG A 11 -1.69 17.02 4.67
C ARG A 11 -0.30 16.42 4.79
N GLU A 12 0.22 16.33 6.00
CA GLU A 12 1.55 15.84 6.35
C GLU A 12 1.66 14.33 6.12
N HIS A 13 0.54 13.61 6.27
CA HIS A 13 0.40 12.20 5.95
C HIS A 13 -0.89 11.94 5.18
N ASP A 14 -1.14 10.71 4.75
CA ASP A 14 -2.38 10.32 4.08
C ASP A 14 -2.88 8.94 4.55
N ILE A 15 -3.98 8.48 3.96
CA ILE A 15 -4.66 7.24 4.37
C ILE A 15 -3.87 5.96 4.07
N LEU A 16 -2.78 6.04 3.32
CA LEU A 16 -1.84 4.94 3.11
C LEU A 16 -0.45 5.30 3.65
N ASP A 17 -0.38 6.14 4.68
CA ASP A 17 0.83 6.52 5.41
C ASP A 17 0.69 6.27 6.94
N SER A 18 -0.48 5.78 7.37
CA SER A 18 -0.75 5.37 8.75
C SER A 18 -1.74 4.22 8.79
N ASP A 19 -1.50 3.28 9.69
CA ASP A 19 -2.32 2.10 9.90
C ASP A 19 -3.68 2.40 10.54
N ASP A 20 -3.80 3.48 11.29
CA ASP A 20 -5.04 3.87 11.97
C ASP A 20 -6.22 3.98 10.99
N TYR A 21 -6.01 4.47 9.76
CA TYR A 21 -7.11 4.66 8.82
C TYR A 21 -7.77 3.33 8.41
N TYR A 22 -7.00 2.32 8.03
CA TYR A 22 -7.60 1.03 7.69
C TYR A 22 -8.08 0.29 8.95
N GLN A 23 -7.42 0.47 10.10
CA GLN A 23 -7.84 -0.17 11.34
C GLN A 23 -9.22 0.34 11.80
N PHE A 24 -9.45 1.65 11.75
CA PHE A 24 -10.71 2.25 12.18
C PHE A 24 -11.78 2.25 11.08
N GLN A 25 -11.56 2.94 9.95
CA GLN A 25 -12.55 3.00 8.86
C GLN A 25 -12.69 1.66 8.16
N GLY A 26 -11.58 1.00 7.84
CA GLY A 26 -11.59 -0.33 7.25
C GLY A 26 -12.19 -1.38 8.21
N GLY A 27 -11.73 -1.43 9.46
CA GLY A 27 -12.26 -2.36 10.46
C GLY A 27 -13.77 -2.22 10.69
N MET A 28 -14.27 -0.98 10.77
CA MET A 28 -15.71 -0.72 10.86
C MET A 28 -16.47 -1.17 9.61
N THR A 29 -15.89 -0.96 8.42
CA THR A 29 -16.44 -1.42 7.13
C THR A 29 -16.53 -2.95 7.09
N ALA A 30 -15.46 -3.65 7.49
CA ALA A 30 -15.42 -5.10 7.58
C ALA A 30 -16.44 -5.66 8.58
N ALA A 31 -16.59 -5.03 9.75
CA ALA A 31 -17.56 -5.43 10.77
C ALA A 31 -19.01 -5.33 10.25
N ILE A 32 -19.35 -4.23 9.56
CA ILE A 32 -20.67 -4.10 8.92
C ILE A 32 -20.85 -5.15 7.83
N ARG A 33 -19.85 -5.35 6.97
CA ARG A 33 -19.89 -6.37 5.92
C ARG A 33 -20.15 -7.75 6.48
N ASN A 34 -19.49 -8.12 7.59
CA ASN A 34 -19.72 -9.39 8.26
C ASN A 34 -21.18 -9.56 8.74
N LEU A 35 -21.78 -8.50 9.30
CA LEU A 35 -23.16 -8.52 9.81
C LEU A 35 -24.24 -8.42 8.71
N ARG A 36 -23.93 -7.81 7.57
CA ARG A 36 -24.92 -7.47 6.53
C ARG A 36 -24.70 -8.18 5.20
N GLY A 37 -23.59 -8.88 5.03
CA GLY A 37 -23.20 -9.57 3.80
C GLY A 37 -22.70 -8.65 2.68
N LYS A 38 -22.63 -7.32 2.90
CA LYS A 38 -22.15 -6.34 1.91
C LYS A 38 -21.53 -5.12 2.59
N ASN A 39 -20.63 -4.45 1.88
CA ASN A 39 -20.04 -3.20 2.36
C ASN A 39 -21.12 -2.11 2.56
N PRO A 40 -20.97 -1.23 3.56
CA PRO A 40 -21.62 0.07 3.59
C PRO A 40 -21.06 0.99 2.50
N GLU A 41 -21.70 2.13 2.28
CA GLU A 41 -21.08 3.23 1.56
C GLU A 41 -19.93 3.81 2.40
N THR A 42 -18.77 4.05 1.80
CA THR A 42 -17.58 4.53 2.49
C THR A 42 -17.13 5.89 1.94
N TYR A 43 -16.92 6.84 2.83
CA TYR A 43 -16.53 8.21 2.49
C TYR A 43 -15.32 8.67 3.29
N PHE A 44 -14.58 9.59 2.70
CA PHE A 44 -13.46 10.27 3.32
C PHE A 44 -13.72 11.77 3.37
N GLY A 45 -13.60 12.37 4.56
CA GLY A 45 -13.75 13.80 4.77
C GLY A 45 -12.40 14.51 4.88
N ASP A 46 -12.04 15.27 3.84
CA ASP A 46 -10.84 16.08 3.75
C ASP A 46 -11.14 17.49 4.26
N ASN A 47 -10.76 17.74 5.51
CA ASN A 47 -10.93 19.02 6.21
C ASN A 47 -9.62 19.82 6.29
N SER A 48 -8.60 19.43 5.53
CA SER A 48 -7.28 20.08 5.60
C SER A 48 -7.29 21.54 5.13
N ILE A 49 -8.34 21.95 4.43
CA ILE A 49 -8.63 23.33 4.08
C ILE A 49 -9.97 23.64 4.76
N PRO A 50 -9.98 24.20 5.99
CA PRO A 50 -11.19 24.40 6.77
C PRO A 50 -12.27 25.23 6.05
N GLU A 51 -11.85 26.13 5.16
CA GLU A 51 -12.75 26.99 4.37
C GLU A 51 -13.40 26.27 3.18
N ASN A 52 -12.92 25.06 2.83
CA ASN A 52 -13.40 24.28 1.69
C ASN A 52 -13.29 22.76 1.96
N PRO A 53 -14.06 22.23 2.93
CA PRO A 53 -14.05 20.81 3.25
C PRO A 53 -14.59 20.00 2.06
N LYS A 54 -13.97 18.86 1.78
CA LYS A 54 -14.34 17.98 0.68
C LYS A 54 -14.68 16.60 1.20
N VAL A 55 -15.81 16.05 0.75
CA VAL A 55 -16.18 14.65 1.01
C VAL A 55 -16.08 13.88 -0.29
N ARG A 56 -15.35 12.77 -0.29
CA ARG A 56 -15.16 11.88 -1.43
C ARG A 56 -15.55 10.46 -1.06
N GLN A 57 -15.87 9.63 -2.04
CA GLN A 57 -15.92 8.20 -1.78
C GLN A 57 -14.51 7.70 -1.43
N LEU A 58 -14.41 6.71 -0.56
CA LEU A 58 -13.12 6.17 -0.13
C LEU A 58 -12.25 5.74 -1.32
N ARG A 59 -12.84 5.04 -2.31
CA ARG A 59 -12.13 4.64 -3.54
C ARG A 59 -11.54 5.82 -4.33
N GLU A 60 -12.20 6.98 -4.29
CA GLU A 60 -11.71 8.18 -4.96
C GLU A 60 -10.50 8.76 -4.21
N GLU A 61 -10.53 8.73 -2.88
CA GLU A 61 -9.38 9.16 -2.08
C GLU A 61 -8.19 8.20 -2.22
N ILE A 62 -8.43 6.88 -2.19
CA ILE A 62 -7.40 5.87 -2.45
C ILE A 62 -6.75 6.12 -3.82
N ALA A 63 -7.56 6.30 -4.88
CA ALA A 63 -7.05 6.58 -6.22
C ALA A 63 -6.31 7.93 -6.31
N ARG A 64 -6.73 8.94 -5.54
CA ARG A 64 -6.07 10.23 -5.45
C ARG A 64 -4.69 10.07 -4.83
N VAL A 65 -4.62 9.47 -3.64
CA VAL A 65 -3.39 9.24 -2.87
C VAL A 65 -2.41 8.35 -3.66
N TYR A 66 -2.93 7.28 -4.28
CA TYR A 66 -2.16 6.42 -5.18
C TYR A 66 -1.42 7.24 -6.24
N ARG A 67 -2.14 8.11 -6.98
CA ARG A 67 -1.53 8.93 -8.05
C ARG A 67 -0.66 10.06 -7.53
N SER A 68 -1.10 10.75 -6.48
CA SER A 68 -0.43 11.97 -6.02
C SER A 68 0.82 11.68 -5.21
N ARG A 69 0.92 10.50 -4.59
CA ARG A 69 1.99 10.16 -3.64
C ARG A 69 2.54 8.75 -3.85
N ALA A 70 1.73 7.70 -3.82
CA ALA A 70 2.27 6.32 -3.86
C ALA A 70 3.15 6.04 -5.09
N VAL A 71 2.59 6.15 -6.29
CA VAL A 71 3.35 5.91 -7.53
C VAL A 71 3.94 7.19 -8.14
N ASN A 72 4.00 8.27 -7.37
CA ASN A 72 4.54 9.54 -7.86
C ASN A 72 6.07 9.51 -7.81
N PRO A 73 6.78 9.62 -8.95
CA PRO A 73 8.24 9.57 -8.99
C PRO A 73 8.91 10.59 -8.06
N LYS A 74 8.31 11.79 -7.90
CA LYS A 74 8.85 12.82 -7.02
C LYS A 74 8.84 12.41 -5.54
N TRP A 75 7.82 11.67 -5.12
CA TRP A 75 7.74 11.18 -3.75
C TRP A 75 8.69 10.00 -3.55
N ILE A 76 8.75 9.08 -4.51
CA ILE A 76 9.67 7.92 -4.48
C ILE A 76 11.12 8.40 -4.41
N GLU A 77 11.55 9.29 -5.32
CA GLU A 77 12.86 9.94 -5.29
C GLU A 77 13.07 10.74 -3.99
N GLY A 78 11.98 11.27 -3.43
CA GLY A 78 11.91 11.85 -2.10
C GLY A 78 12.38 10.90 -1.02
N ALA A 79 11.65 9.80 -0.86
CA ALA A 79 11.92 8.75 0.12
C ALA A 79 13.32 8.15 -0.06
N MET A 80 13.75 7.93 -1.31
CA MET A 80 15.06 7.34 -1.62
C MET A 80 16.27 8.15 -1.10
N ARG A 81 16.09 9.43 -0.72
CA ARG A 81 17.15 10.23 -0.08
C ARG A 81 17.36 9.90 1.40
N HIS A 82 16.54 9.02 1.98
CA HIS A 82 16.48 8.76 3.42
C HIS A 82 16.83 7.31 3.80
N GLY A 83 17.59 6.60 2.95
CA GLY A 83 18.16 5.27 3.25
C GLY A 83 17.15 4.27 3.79
N TYR A 84 17.48 3.59 4.89
CA TYR A 84 16.61 2.58 5.53
C TYR A 84 15.18 3.09 5.77
N LYS A 85 15.02 4.32 6.30
CA LYS A 85 13.67 4.86 6.61
C LYS A 85 12.91 5.20 5.33
N GLY A 86 13.60 5.64 4.29
CA GLY A 86 13.01 5.80 2.96
C GLY A 86 12.43 4.50 2.40
N ALA A 87 13.22 3.42 2.45
CA ALA A 87 12.78 2.08 2.05
C ALA A 87 11.62 1.57 2.92
N PHE A 88 11.64 1.88 4.23
CA PHE A 88 10.55 1.55 5.15
C PHE A 88 9.23 2.23 4.76
N GLU A 89 9.21 3.54 4.45
CA GLU A 89 7.94 4.22 4.08
C GLU A 89 7.36 3.69 2.77
N ILE A 90 8.22 3.31 1.82
CA ILE A 90 7.81 2.67 0.57
C ILE A 90 7.11 1.33 0.87
N ALA A 91 7.69 0.49 1.73
CA ALA A 91 7.07 -0.77 2.13
C ALA A 91 5.80 -0.60 2.95
N ALA A 92 5.78 0.34 3.90
CA ALA A 92 4.60 0.64 4.70
C ALA A 92 3.40 1.04 3.82
N THR A 93 3.63 1.80 2.74
CA THR A 93 2.57 2.12 1.76
C THR A 93 1.92 0.87 1.17
N VAL A 94 2.70 -0.16 0.82
CA VAL A 94 2.18 -1.41 0.25
C VAL A 94 1.31 -2.14 1.27
N ASP A 95 1.80 -2.22 2.50
CA ASP A 95 1.08 -2.87 3.61
C ASP A 95 -0.23 -2.18 3.95
N PHE A 96 -0.23 -0.84 3.98
CA PHE A 96 -1.43 -0.06 4.27
C PHE A 96 -2.44 -0.15 3.14
N LEU A 97 -2.00 -0.12 1.87
CA LEU A 97 -2.89 -0.33 0.72
C LEU A 97 -3.53 -1.72 0.75
N PHE A 98 -2.74 -2.76 0.99
CA PHE A 98 -3.25 -4.13 1.13
C PHE A 98 -4.26 -4.25 2.28
N ALA A 99 -3.95 -3.69 3.46
CA ALA A 99 -4.80 -3.82 4.63
C ALA A 99 -6.12 -3.04 4.45
N TYR A 100 -6.07 -1.89 3.79
CA TYR A 100 -7.27 -1.16 3.40
C TYR A 100 -8.15 -1.98 2.47
N ASP A 101 -7.56 -2.61 1.47
CA ASP A 101 -8.33 -3.42 0.54
C ASP A 101 -8.95 -4.65 1.21
N ALA A 102 -8.17 -5.37 2.03
CA ALA A 102 -8.65 -6.51 2.79
C ALA A 102 -9.84 -6.17 3.69
N THR A 103 -9.90 -4.93 4.21
CA THR A 103 -10.94 -4.48 5.13
C THR A 103 -12.12 -3.79 4.43
N ALA A 104 -11.88 -3.09 3.32
CA ALA A 104 -12.89 -2.22 2.69
C ALA A 104 -13.17 -2.51 1.20
N ASN A 105 -12.45 -3.42 0.54
CA ASN A 105 -12.58 -3.75 -0.88
C ASN A 105 -12.61 -2.47 -1.75
N CYS A 106 -11.56 -1.67 -1.64
CA CYS A 106 -11.52 -0.31 -2.18
C CYS A 106 -10.31 -0.03 -3.07
N VAL A 107 -9.47 -1.04 -3.32
CA VAL A 107 -8.32 -0.95 -4.21
C VAL A 107 -8.65 -1.67 -5.51
N GLU A 108 -8.23 -1.07 -6.62
CA GLU A 108 -8.40 -1.63 -7.95
C GLU A 108 -7.12 -2.34 -8.38
N ASP A 109 -7.25 -3.41 -9.17
CA ASP A 109 -6.14 -4.24 -9.64
C ASP A 109 -4.95 -3.45 -10.25
N PHE A 110 -5.25 -2.39 -11.02
CA PHE A 110 -4.20 -1.58 -11.65
C PHE A 110 -3.32 -0.85 -10.62
N MET A 111 -3.81 -0.65 -9.39
CA MET A 111 -3.04 -0.02 -8.33
C MET A 111 -1.99 -0.97 -7.77
N TYR A 112 -2.31 -2.27 -7.64
CA TYR A 112 -1.32 -3.29 -7.28
C TYR A 112 -0.27 -3.44 -8.37
N GLU A 113 -0.68 -3.51 -9.64
CA GLU A 113 0.26 -3.57 -10.77
C GLU A 113 1.18 -2.34 -10.78
N GLY A 114 0.62 -1.13 -10.65
CA GLY A 114 1.43 0.09 -10.65
C GLY A 114 2.37 0.22 -9.44
N ILE A 115 1.99 -0.31 -8.27
CA ILE A 115 2.91 -0.42 -7.12
C ILE A 115 4.04 -1.41 -7.42
N ALA A 116 3.72 -2.58 -7.98
CA ALA A 116 4.72 -3.57 -8.35
C ALA A 116 5.72 -2.99 -9.36
N GLU A 117 5.21 -2.30 -10.39
CA GLU A 117 6.00 -1.58 -11.38
C GLU A 117 6.90 -0.52 -10.74
N ALA A 118 6.33 0.35 -9.90
CA ALA A 118 7.04 1.50 -9.35
C ALA A 118 8.06 1.15 -8.26
N TYR A 119 7.80 0.13 -7.44
CA TYR A 119 8.63 -0.15 -6.25
C TYR A 119 9.53 -1.37 -6.42
N ILE A 120 9.06 -2.40 -7.12
CA ILE A 120 9.74 -3.70 -7.17
C ILE A 120 10.38 -3.94 -8.53
N PHE A 121 9.75 -3.51 -9.62
CA PHE A 121 10.25 -3.78 -10.97
C PHE A 121 11.05 -2.64 -11.59
N ASP A 122 10.95 -1.42 -11.04
CA ASP A 122 11.90 -0.36 -11.36
C ASP A 122 13.26 -0.70 -10.76
N GLU A 123 14.25 -0.89 -11.64
CA GLU A 123 15.59 -1.34 -11.25
C GLU A 123 16.28 -0.40 -10.25
N LYS A 124 16.01 0.92 -10.32
CA LYS A 124 16.64 1.89 -9.40
C LYS A 124 16.01 1.83 -8.03
N VAL A 125 14.67 1.74 -7.98
CA VAL A 125 13.94 1.67 -6.71
C VAL A 125 14.22 0.32 -6.03
N GLN A 126 14.20 -0.78 -6.79
CA GLN A 126 14.53 -2.12 -6.30
C GLN A 126 15.95 -2.16 -5.71
N ALA A 127 16.95 -1.67 -6.45
CA ALA A 127 18.34 -1.65 -5.98
C ALA A 127 18.50 -0.81 -4.69
N PHE A 128 17.84 0.34 -4.63
CA PHE A 128 17.84 1.17 -3.43
C PHE A 128 17.26 0.45 -2.21
N ILE A 129 16.08 -0.19 -2.36
CA ILE A 129 15.44 -0.92 -1.26
C ILE A 129 16.33 -2.11 -0.85
N GLN A 130 16.85 -2.88 -1.80
CA GLN A 130 17.71 -4.03 -1.51
C GLN A 130 18.97 -3.65 -0.74
N GLU A 131 19.62 -2.54 -1.11
CA GLU A 131 20.81 -2.04 -0.43
C GLU A 131 20.51 -1.52 0.98
N ASN A 132 19.39 -0.81 1.16
CA ASN A 132 19.11 -0.09 2.41
C ASN A 132 18.25 -0.89 3.39
N ASN A 133 17.39 -1.77 2.90
CA ASN A 133 16.45 -2.58 3.69
C ASN A 133 15.97 -3.82 2.90
N PRO A 134 16.79 -4.88 2.78
CA PRO A 134 16.43 -6.07 1.99
C PRO A 134 15.21 -6.81 2.56
N TRP A 135 14.95 -6.75 3.87
CA TRP A 135 13.73 -7.26 4.49
C TRP A 135 12.47 -6.61 3.91
N ALA A 136 12.49 -5.28 3.74
CA ALA A 136 11.38 -4.55 3.14
C ALA A 136 11.11 -4.98 1.69
N LEU A 137 12.16 -5.26 0.90
CA LEU A 137 11.98 -5.73 -0.47
C LEU A 137 11.27 -7.09 -0.52
N ARG A 138 11.73 -8.04 0.32
CA ARG A 138 11.08 -9.36 0.45
C ARG A 138 9.63 -9.22 0.88
N ASP A 139 9.39 -8.49 1.97
CA ASP A 139 8.07 -8.36 2.58
C ASP A 139 7.07 -7.70 1.60
N MET A 140 7.51 -6.70 0.81
CA MET A 140 6.67 -6.12 -0.25
C MET A 140 6.32 -7.13 -1.35
N ALA A 141 7.29 -7.92 -1.82
CA ALA A 141 7.06 -8.92 -2.85
C ALA A 141 6.09 -10.01 -2.35
N GLU A 142 6.28 -10.48 -1.11
CA GLU A 142 5.38 -11.43 -0.45
C GLU A 142 3.98 -10.86 -0.26
N ARG A 143 3.86 -9.58 0.13
CA ARG A 143 2.55 -8.95 0.33
C ARG A 143 1.74 -8.85 -0.96
N LEU A 144 2.39 -8.56 -2.08
CA LEU A 144 1.72 -8.55 -3.40
C LEU A 144 1.32 -9.96 -3.86
N LEU A 145 2.15 -10.97 -3.58
CA LEU A 145 1.78 -12.38 -3.81
C LEU A 145 0.58 -12.79 -2.95
N GLU A 146 0.54 -12.33 -1.69
CA GLU A 146 -0.59 -12.56 -0.80
C GLU A 146 -1.86 -11.86 -1.30
N ALA A 147 -1.76 -10.63 -1.83
CA ALA A 147 -2.89 -9.94 -2.45
C ALA A 147 -3.51 -10.78 -3.57
N ARG A 148 -2.68 -11.38 -4.44
CA ARG A 148 -3.15 -12.30 -5.48
C ARG A 148 -3.77 -13.58 -4.91
N GLN A 149 -3.17 -14.15 -3.87
CA GLN A 149 -3.65 -15.38 -3.23
C GLN A 149 -5.03 -15.17 -2.58
N ARG A 150 -5.28 -13.99 -2.01
CA ARG A 150 -6.53 -13.62 -1.36
C ARG A 150 -7.60 -13.09 -2.33
N GLY A 151 -7.30 -12.99 -3.62
CA GLY A 151 -8.21 -12.45 -4.63
C GLY A 151 -8.39 -10.93 -4.57
N LEU A 152 -7.44 -10.21 -3.96
CA LEU A 152 -7.42 -8.75 -3.92
C LEU A 152 -6.81 -8.15 -5.20
N TRP A 153 -5.88 -8.88 -5.82
CA TRP A 153 -5.28 -8.53 -7.11
C TRP A 153 -5.53 -9.66 -8.11
N GLU A 154 -6.66 -9.65 -8.81
CA GLU A 154 -7.10 -10.80 -9.61
C GLU A 154 -6.42 -10.87 -10.98
N SER A 155 -6.19 -9.72 -11.61
CA SER A 155 -5.62 -9.62 -12.97
C SER A 155 -4.10 -9.79 -13.05
N ALA A 156 -3.43 -10.06 -11.92
CA ALA A 156 -1.99 -10.33 -11.90
C ALA A 156 -1.65 -11.49 -12.84
N LYS A 157 -0.74 -11.24 -13.79
CA LYS A 157 -0.29 -12.24 -14.76
C LYS A 157 0.69 -13.23 -14.12
N GLN A 158 0.75 -14.45 -14.64
CA GLN A 158 1.67 -15.46 -14.13
C GLN A 158 3.13 -14.99 -14.14
N ASP A 159 3.57 -14.34 -15.22
CA ASP A 159 4.92 -13.79 -15.35
C ASP A 159 5.22 -12.74 -14.26
N THR A 160 4.25 -11.89 -13.91
CA THR A 160 4.36 -10.91 -12.82
C THR A 160 4.55 -11.62 -11.48
N LEU A 161 3.77 -12.67 -11.22
CA LEU A 161 3.86 -13.45 -9.98
C LEU A 161 5.18 -14.21 -9.88
N ASP A 162 5.67 -14.77 -10.97
CA ASP A 162 6.94 -15.49 -10.99
C ASP A 162 8.12 -14.54 -10.77
N LYS A 163 8.05 -13.31 -11.33
CA LYS A 163 9.03 -12.25 -11.06
C LYS A 163 9.04 -11.83 -9.59
N LEU A 164 7.86 -11.65 -8.97
CA LEU A 164 7.77 -11.35 -7.53
C LEU A 164 8.38 -12.46 -6.67
N ARG A 165 8.13 -13.73 -6.99
CA ARG A 165 8.74 -14.86 -6.28
C ARG A 165 10.26 -14.88 -6.43
N SER A 166 10.80 -14.61 -7.62
CA SER A 166 12.25 -14.53 -7.83
C SER A 166 12.87 -13.45 -6.94
N ILE A 167 12.28 -12.26 -6.94
CA ILE A 167 12.78 -11.12 -6.16
C ILE A 167 12.70 -11.40 -4.65
N ALA A 168 11.61 -12.02 -4.17
CA ALA A 168 11.50 -12.43 -2.77
C ALA A 168 12.62 -13.42 -2.37
N LEU A 169 12.90 -14.42 -3.21
CA LEU A 169 13.97 -15.40 -2.98
C LEU A 169 15.37 -14.76 -3.03
N GLU A 170 15.60 -13.83 -3.95
CA GLU A 170 16.85 -13.09 -4.05
C GLU A 170 17.08 -12.21 -2.80
N ALA A 171 16.04 -11.52 -2.33
CA ALA A 171 16.10 -10.73 -1.11
C ALA A 171 16.35 -11.61 0.12
N GLU A 172 15.71 -12.78 0.23
CA GLU A 172 15.95 -13.75 1.30
C GLU A 172 17.41 -14.23 1.32
N ALA A 173 17.97 -14.57 0.15
CA ALA A 173 19.37 -14.98 0.07
C ALA A 173 20.34 -13.88 0.54
N VAL A 174 20.04 -12.61 0.27
CA VAL A 174 20.80 -11.47 0.78
C VAL A 174 20.69 -11.38 2.30
N ILE A 175 19.48 -11.53 2.86
CA ILE A 175 19.24 -11.45 4.30
C ILE A 175 19.99 -12.54 5.06
N GLU A 176 19.91 -13.79 4.60
CA GLU A 176 20.58 -14.94 5.21
C GLU A 176 22.10 -14.74 5.23
N PHE A 177 22.69 -14.30 4.11
CA PHE A 177 24.13 -14.01 4.02
C PHE A 177 24.59 -12.93 5.04
N HIS A 178 23.78 -11.89 5.26
CA HIS A 178 24.10 -10.86 6.26
C HIS A 178 23.99 -11.36 7.70
N THR A 179 23.13 -12.36 7.94
CA THR A 179 22.89 -12.93 9.27
C THR A 179 24.01 -13.90 9.65
N GLU A 180 24.55 -14.65 8.69
CA GLU A 180 25.67 -15.59 8.91
C GLU A 180 27.03 -14.92 9.21
N ILE A 181 27.21 -13.65 8.82
CA ILE A 181 28.47 -12.90 8.98
C ILE A 181 28.55 -12.18 10.35
N ARG A 182 27.45 -12.14 11.10
CA ARG A 182 27.35 -11.50 12.43
C ARG A 182 27.54 -12.48 13.57
#